data_AF-A0A1F5YTB6-F1
#
_entry.id   AF-A0A1F5YTB6-F1
#
_cell.length_a   1.000
_cell.length_b   1.000
_cell.length_c   1.000
_cell.angle_alpha   90.00
_cell.angle_beta   90.00
_cell.angle_gamma   90.00
#
_symmetry.space_group_name_H-M   'P 1'
#
loop_
_entity.id
_entity.type
_entity.pdbx_description
1 polymer ?
#
loop_
_entity_poly.entity_id
_entity_poly.type
_entity_poly.pdbx_seq_one_letter_code
_entity_poly.pdbx_strand_id
1 'polypeptide(L)'
;MIRGVQIPRVLEGQIGAQKIFSFLREEIKNNNVKNSLKILDETMLRNSNLVEGMNVGMVVDETFYILCEYFLNPSYFSLHYIQNKGLTLVCSEKFSNYSWKNMSKGEIKAF
;
A
#
# COMPACT_ATOMS: atom_id res chain seq x y z
N MET A 1 -6.45 -6.00 -7.26
CA MET A 1 -5.44 -6.79 -8.02
C MET A 1 -4.81 -5.91 -9.07
N ILE A 2 -3.53 -6.13 -9.38
CA ILE A 2 -2.81 -5.42 -10.44
C ILE A 2 -2.62 -6.36 -11.63
N ARG A 3 -2.92 -5.92 -12.85
CA ARG A 3 -2.87 -6.74 -14.07
C ARG A 3 -2.02 -6.06 -15.15
N GLY A 4 -1.25 -6.87 -15.88
CA GLY A 4 -0.45 -6.41 -17.02
C GLY A 4 0.70 -5.47 -16.62
N VAL A 5 1.38 -5.76 -15.50
CA VAL A 5 2.51 -4.95 -15.01
C VAL A 5 3.70 -5.06 -15.96
N GLN A 6 4.18 -3.94 -16.48
CA GLN A 6 5.33 -3.80 -17.39
C GLN A 6 6.29 -2.74 -16.87
N ILE A 7 7.13 -3.10 -15.90
CA ILE A 7 8.12 -2.17 -15.34
C ILE A 7 9.45 -2.38 -16.05
N PRO A 8 10.15 -1.32 -16.51
CA PRO A 8 11.42 -1.42 -17.21
C PRO A 8 12.61 -1.69 -16.26
N ARG A 9 12.43 -2.61 -15.30
CA ARG A 9 13.49 -3.10 -14.41
C ARG A 9 13.20 -4.53 -13.98
N VAL A 10 14.26 -5.28 -13.72
CA VAL A 10 14.13 -6.62 -13.13
C VAL A 10 13.87 -6.47 -11.63
N LEU A 11 12.77 -7.05 -11.16
CA LEU A 11 12.42 -7.11 -9.75
C LEU A 11 12.60 -8.53 -9.24
N GLU A 12 13.24 -8.67 -8.08
CA GLU A 12 13.39 -9.98 -7.43
C GLU A 12 12.05 -10.49 -6.91
N GLY A 13 11.88 -11.81 -6.89
CA GLY A 13 10.70 -12.48 -6.35
C GLY A 13 9.86 -13.21 -7.40
N GLN A 14 9.11 -14.19 -6.93
CA GLN A 14 8.27 -15.07 -7.75
C GLN A 14 6.82 -14.58 -7.81
N ILE A 15 6.35 -13.90 -6.76
CA ILE A 15 4.98 -13.37 -6.66
C ILE A 15 4.97 -11.84 -6.60
N GLY A 16 3.82 -11.24 -6.90
CA GLY A 16 3.66 -9.78 -6.96
C GLY A 16 4.08 -9.05 -5.68
N ALA A 17 3.70 -9.57 -4.51
CA ALA A 17 4.09 -8.98 -3.22
C ALA A 17 5.60 -8.96 -2.99
N GLN A 18 6.33 -10.03 -3.39
CA GLN A 18 7.79 -10.07 -3.30
C GLN A 18 8.45 -9.05 -4.24
N LYS A 19 7.92 -8.89 -5.46
CA LYS A 19 8.39 -7.89 -6.41
C LYS A 19 8.15 -6.46 -5.93
N ILE A 20 6.98 -6.20 -5.32
CA ILE A 20 6.68 -4.92 -4.65
C ILE A 20 7.67 -4.66 -3.51
N PHE A 21 7.95 -5.67 -2.69
CA PHE A 21 8.90 -5.54 -1.59
C PHE A 21 10.34 -5.29 -2.09
N SER A 22 10.80 -6.07 -3.09
CA SER A 22 12.10 -5.85 -3.75
C SER A 22 12.20 -4.43 -4.29
N PHE A 23 11.12 -3.92 -4.90
CA PHE A 23 11.08 -2.56 -5.36
C PHE A 23 11.25 -1.52 -4.23
N LEU A 24 10.44 -1.63 -3.19
CA LEU A 24 10.48 -0.69 -2.07
C LEU A 24 11.83 -0.69 -1.37
N ARG A 25 12.49 -1.84 -1.25
CA ARG A 25 13.85 -1.93 -0.69
C ARG A 25 14.86 -1.07 -1.45
N GLU A 26 14.78 -1.02 -2.79
CA GLU A 26 15.67 -0.18 -3.58
C GLU A 26 15.29 1.30 -3.47
N GLU A 27 14.00 1.62 -3.48
CA GLU A 27 13.54 3.01 -3.37
C GLU A 27 13.91 3.66 -2.03
N ILE A 28 13.84 2.92 -0.93
CA ILE A 28 14.11 3.45 0.42
C ILE A 28 15.60 3.79 0.62
N LYS A 29 16.51 3.21 -0.17
CA LYS A 29 17.94 3.58 -0.12
C LYS A 29 18.17 5.05 -0.52
N ASN A 30 17.30 5.59 -1.37
CA ASN A 30 17.46 6.93 -1.96
C ASN A 30 16.33 7.89 -1.57
N ASN A 31 15.28 7.40 -0.89
CA ASN A 31 14.08 8.16 -0.56
C ASN A 31 13.60 7.83 0.85
N ASN A 32 12.84 8.74 1.47
CA ASN A 32 12.08 8.37 2.67
C ASN A 32 10.93 7.42 2.33
N VAL A 33 10.48 6.64 3.31
CA VAL A 33 9.47 5.58 3.14
C VAL A 33 8.17 6.08 2.51
N LYS A 34 7.67 7.25 2.93
CA LYS A 34 6.45 7.83 2.38
C LYS A 34 6.60 8.15 0.89
N ASN A 35 7.77 8.69 0.49
CA ASN A 35 8.06 8.96 -0.90
C ASN A 35 8.26 7.66 -1.71
N SER A 36 8.89 6.64 -1.15
CA SER A 36 9.03 5.32 -1.79
C SER A 36 7.67 4.65 -2.07
N LEU A 37 6.73 4.73 -1.13
CA LEU A 37 5.35 4.25 -1.32
C LEU A 37 4.62 5.05 -2.41
N LYS A 38 4.80 6.37 -2.46
CA LYS A 38 4.24 7.21 -3.51
C LYS A 38 4.81 6.85 -4.89
N ILE A 39 6.12 6.66 -4.97
CA ILE A 39 6.80 6.25 -6.21
C ILE A 39 6.31 4.86 -6.65
N LEU A 40 6.12 3.92 -5.73
CA LEU A 40 5.51 2.63 -6.01
C LEU A 40 4.12 2.79 -6.62
N ASP A 41 3.26 3.58 -5.99
CA ASP A 41 1.90 3.82 -6.45
C ASP A 41 1.87 4.38 -7.87
N GLU A 42 2.58 5.48 -8.11
CA GLU A 42 2.67 6.10 -9.43
C GLU A 42 3.32 5.19 -10.48
N THR A 43 4.28 4.35 -10.07
CA THR A 43 4.92 3.39 -10.97
C THR A 43 3.92 2.32 -11.39
N MET A 44 3.17 1.75 -10.44
CA MET A 44 2.20 0.70 -10.73
C MET A 44 1.04 1.24 -11.57
N LEU A 45 0.55 2.44 -11.27
CA LEU A 45 -0.51 3.09 -12.05
C LEU A 45 -0.08 3.38 -13.50
N ARG A 46 1.16 3.83 -13.72
CA ARG A 46 1.66 4.15 -15.07
C ARG A 46 2.04 2.92 -15.90
N ASN A 47 2.48 1.85 -15.24
CA ASN A 47 3.10 0.71 -15.88
C ASN A 47 2.25 -0.56 -15.77
N SER A 48 0.94 -0.43 -15.59
CA SER A 48 0.02 -1.57 -15.55
C SER A 48 -1.18 -1.30 -16.43
N ASN A 49 -1.69 -2.35 -17.09
CA ASN A 49 -2.93 -2.24 -17.85
C ASN A 49 -4.14 -1.92 -16.95
N LEU A 50 -4.16 -2.46 -15.73
CA LEU A 50 -5.22 -2.20 -14.75
C LEU A 50 -4.71 -2.34 -13.32
N VAL A 51 -5.04 -1.36 -12.48
CA VAL A 51 -4.88 -1.42 -11.02
C VAL A 51 -6.28 -1.42 -10.40
N GLU A 52 -6.86 -2.58 -10.11
CA GLU A 52 -8.16 -2.63 -9.40
C GLU A 52 -7.99 -2.17 -7.95
N GLY A 53 -6.87 -2.57 -7.34
CA GLY A 53 -6.47 -2.18 -6.01
C GLY A 53 -5.12 -2.77 -5.59
N MET A 54 -4.39 -2.00 -4.80
CA MET A 54 -3.07 -2.25 -4.27
C MET A 54 -2.96 -1.64 -2.87
N ASN A 55 -3.06 -2.50 -1.85
CA ASN A 55 -2.84 -2.10 -0.47
C ASN A 55 -1.47 -2.62 -0.04
N VAL A 56 -0.68 -1.77 0.61
CA VAL A 56 0.65 -2.13 1.11
C VAL A 56 0.77 -1.65 2.55
N GLY A 57 1.10 -2.56 3.45
CA GLY A 57 1.50 -2.26 4.82
C GLY A 57 2.96 -2.61 5.03
N MET A 58 3.72 -1.71 5.67
CA MET A 58 5.13 -1.91 5.94
C MET A 58 5.52 -1.23 7.25
N VAL A 59 6.41 -1.87 8.01
CA VAL A 59 7.00 -1.29 9.22
C VAL A 59 8.46 -0.98 8.94
N VAL A 60 8.88 0.25 9.23
CA VAL A 60 10.27 0.71 9.13
C VAL A 60 10.55 1.58 10.35
N ASP A 61 11.62 1.30 11.07
CA ASP A 61 12.05 2.04 12.27
C ASP A 61 10.89 2.37 13.22
N GLU A 62 10.16 1.32 13.63
CA GLU A 62 8.98 1.37 14.52
C GLU A 62 7.74 2.11 13.97
N THR A 63 7.82 2.70 12.78
CA THR A 63 6.69 3.41 12.15
C THR A 63 5.92 2.47 11.23
N PHE A 64 4.59 2.43 11.38
CA PHE A 64 3.72 1.64 10.52
C PHE A 64 3.16 2.47 9.37
N TYR A 65 3.61 2.18 8.15
CA TYR A 65 3.19 2.85 6.93
C TYR A 65 2.17 2.03 6.15
N ILE A 66 1.14 2.70 5.65
CA ILE A 66 0.10 2.11 4.82
C ILE A 66 -0.07 2.93 3.54
N LEU A 67 -0.12 2.25 2.40
CA LEU A 67 -0.66 2.76 1.13
C LEU A 67 -2.01 2.09 0.86
N CYS A 68 -3.04 2.88 0.56
CA CYS A 68 -4.35 2.41 0.15
C CYS A 68 -4.68 2.88 -1.27
N GLU A 69 -4.43 2.06 -2.28
CA GLU A 69 -4.78 2.35 -3.67
C GLU A 69 -5.90 1.44 -4.17
N TYR A 70 -6.89 2.04 -4.83
CA TYR A 70 -7.99 1.32 -5.46
C TYR A 70 -8.66 2.14 -6.56
N PHE A 71 -9.09 1.45 -7.61
CA PHE A 71 -9.86 2.05 -8.71
C PHE A 71 -11.29 1.52 -8.78
N LEU A 72 -11.45 0.19 -8.66
CA LEU A 72 -12.75 -0.49 -8.71
C LEU A 72 -13.13 -0.98 -7.32
N ASN A 73 -14.43 -1.20 -7.09
CA ASN A 73 -14.98 -1.79 -5.85
C ASN A 73 -14.39 -1.18 -4.56
N PRO A 74 -14.65 0.11 -4.26
CA PRO A 74 -14.18 0.73 -3.03
C PRO A 74 -14.53 -0.07 -1.77
N SER A 75 -15.71 -0.70 -1.74
CA SER A 75 -16.13 -1.56 -0.63
C SER A 75 -15.21 -2.77 -0.36
N TYR A 76 -14.47 -3.24 -1.38
CA TYR A 76 -13.56 -4.38 -1.26
C TYR A 76 -12.11 -3.97 -1.00
N PHE A 77 -11.64 -2.88 -1.61
CA PHE A 77 -10.24 -2.48 -1.54
C PHE A 77 -9.93 -1.33 -0.58
N SER A 78 -10.93 -0.57 -0.13
CA SER A 78 -10.70 0.48 0.88
C SER A 78 -10.22 -0.15 2.18
N LEU A 79 -9.20 0.48 2.79
CA LEU A 79 -8.75 0.12 4.12
C LEU A 79 -9.48 0.93 5.19
N HIS A 80 -9.62 0.32 6.35
CA HIS A 80 -10.19 0.92 7.55
C HIS A 80 -9.15 0.90 8.66
N TYR A 81 -9.12 1.93 9.48
CA TYR A 81 -8.18 2.01 10.58
C TYR A 81 -8.80 2.58 11.86
N ILE A 82 -8.21 2.18 12.98
CA ILE A 82 -8.36 2.86 14.26
C ILE A 82 -6.98 3.20 14.82
N GLN A 83 -6.90 4.30 15.56
CA GLN A 83 -5.69 4.71 16.26
C GLN A 83 -6.08 5.29 17.61
N ASN A 84 -5.68 4.60 18.67
CA ASN A 84 -5.87 5.00 20.06
C ASN A 84 -4.49 5.08 20.75
N LYS A 85 -4.43 5.52 22.02
CA LYS A 85 -3.17 5.83 22.76
C LYS A 85 -2.09 4.72 22.81
N GLY A 86 -2.39 3.48 22.42
CA GLY A 86 -1.39 2.41 22.35
C GLY A 86 -1.72 1.29 21.37
N LEU A 87 -2.68 1.52 20.46
CA LEU A 87 -3.07 0.51 19.49
C LEU A 87 -3.49 1.18 18.18
N THR A 88 -2.85 0.74 17.11
CA THR A 88 -3.27 1.02 15.74
C THR A 88 -3.69 -0.28 15.09
N LEU A 89 -4.89 -0.32 14.50
CA LEU A 89 -5.34 -1.43 13.67
C LEU A 89 -5.64 -0.90 12.28
N VAL A 90 -5.27 -1.67 11.25
CA VAL A 90 -5.60 -1.40 9.85
C VAL A 90 -6.12 -2.69 9.24
N CYS A 91 -7.32 -2.66 8.66
CA CYS A 91 -8.02 -3.84 8.18
C CYS A 91 -8.76 -3.56 6.88
N SER A 92 -8.88 -4.58 6.02
CA SER A 92 -9.74 -4.54 4.83
C SER A 92 -11.22 -4.64 5.17
N GLU A 93 -11.56 -5.26 6.29
CA GLU A 93 -12.94 -5.41 6.76
C GLU A 93 -13.06 -4.85 8.18
N LYS A 94 -14.17 -4.17 8.44
CA LYS A 94 -14.51 -3.71 9.78
C LYS A 94 -15.02 -4.90 10.58
N PHE A 95 -14.48 -5.08 11.77
CA PHE A 95 -14.99 -6.05 12.73
C PHE A 95 -15.24 -5.37 14.07
N SER A 96 -16.15 -5.95 14.86
CA SER A 96 -16.58 -5.40 16.15
C SER A 96 -17.10 -3.95 16.01
N ASN A 97 -17.38 -3.31 17.14
CA ASN A 97 -17.97 -1.98 17.21
C ASN A 97 -16.93 -0.87 17.45
N TYR A 98 -15.73 -1.01 16.88
CA TYR A 98 -14.73 0.06 16.95
C TYR A 98 -15.11 1.27 16.09
N SER A 99 -14.63 2.45 16.46
CA SER A 99 -14.82 3.70 15.70
C SER A 99 -13.91 3.77 14.46
N TRP A 100 -14.12 2.86 13.52
CA TRP A 100 -13.34 2.74 12.28
C TRP A 100 -13.39 4.01 11.44
N LYS A 101 -12.21 4.50 11.03
CA LYS A 101 -12.04 5.53 10.00
C LYS A 101 -11.71 4.86 8.67
N ASN A 102 -12.19 5.43 7.56
CA ASN A 102 -11.85 4.93 6.23
C ASN A 102 -10.57 5.63 5.73
N MET A 103 -9.74 4.90 4.99
CA MET A 103 -8.70 5.48 4.17
C MET A 103 -9.25 5.89 2.81
N SER A 104 -8.68 6.95 2.24
CA SER A 104 -9.01 7.41 0.90
C SER A 104 -8.14 6.73 -0.16
N LYS A 105 -8.60 6.73 -1.41
CA LYS A 105 -7.80 6.30 -2.57
C LYS A 105 -6.47 7.06 -2.64
N GLY A 106 -5.38 6.33 -2.90
CA GLY A 106 -4.01 6.83 -2.99
C GLY A 106 -3.46 7.34 -1.67
N GLU A 107 -4.19 7.14 -0.55
CA GLU A 107 -3.77 7.69 0.73
C GLU A 107 -2.57 6.91 1.27
N ILE A 108 -1.54 7.66 1.70
CA ILE A 108 -0.42 7.13 2.46
C ILE A 108 -0.49 7.66 3.88
N LYS A 109 -0.63 6.74 4.85
CA LYS A 109 -0.59 7.04 6.29
C LYS A 109 0.65 6.48 6.94
N ALA A 110 1.11 7.17 7.98
CA ALA A 110 2.11 6.71 8.92
C ALA A 110 1.50 6.85 10.32
N PHE A 111 1.64 5.82 11.15
CA PHE A 111 1.09 5.76 12.50
C PHE A 111 2.18 5.71 13.55
#